data_AF-A0A1Y3ZWK8-F1
#
_entry.id   AF-A0A1Y3ZWK8-F1
#
_cell.length_a   1.000
_cell.length_b   1.000
_cell.length_c   1.000
_cell.angle_alpha   90.00
_cell.angle_beta   90.00
_cell.angle_gamma   90.00
#
_symmetry.space_group_name_H-M   'P 1'
#
loop_
_entity.id
_entity.type
_entity.pdbx_description
1 polymer ?
#
loop_
_entity_poly.entity_id
_entity_poly.type
_entity_poly.pdbx_seq_one_letter_code
_entity_poly.pdbx_strand_id
1 'polypeptide(L)'
;MTKFNHFAKDLDAAFQAARREYMEAWDKFQAASDAHRMSRGSDMERQRAKLKYQEAELTFKEAEARIWPEFNRRRSELRAALEREVRGGNLADPDAVDPNGLELLKSGILSTDDFYSLVGKYDDNPVMLRFVAKYAKEAADDMDSTQAKERGALYHLAQVCSQGQGRTMRAWDDLSRIADYCSGQSRARRDTPAHTVSMGQRWEQLSGEAVNNF
;
A
#
# COMPACT_ATOMS: atom_id res chain seq x y z
N MET A 1 5.31 -18.24 8.18
CA MET A 1 5.38 -17.56 6.87
C MET A 1 4.26 -18.10 6.02
N THR A 2 3.40 -17.22 5.49
CA THR A 2 2.33 -17.64 4.59
C THR A 2 2.89 -17.97 3.21
N LYS A 3 2.11 -18.64 2.36
CA LYS A 3 2.46 -18.85 0.94
C LYS A 3 2.66 -17.53 0.16
N PHE A 4 2.07 -16.45 0.67
CA PHE A 4 2.10 -15.12 0.04
C PHE A 4 3.30 -14.27 0.47
N ASN A 5 4.13 -14.73 1.42
CA ASN A 5 5.27 -13.99 1.95
C ASN A 5 6.23 -13.47 0.86
N HIS A 6 6.34 -14.20 -0.25
CA HIS A 6 7.16 -13.80 -1.39
C HIS A 6 6.74 -12.45 -2.00
N PHE A 7 5.44 -12.11 -2.00
CA PHE A 7 4.97 -10.80 -2.48
C PHE A 7 5.51 -9.65 -1.65
N ALA A 8 5.53 -9.79 -0.33
CA ALA A 8 6.08 -8.77 0.56
C ALA A 8 7.60 -8.62 0.39
N LYS A 9 8.33 -9.73 0.21
CA LYS A 9 9.76 -9.71 -0.09
C LYS A 9 10.08 -9.07 -1.44
N ASP A 10 9.26 -9.32 -2.46
CA ASP A 10 9.42 -8.70 -3.77
C ASP A 10 9.15 -7.19 -3.73
N LEU A 11 8.17 -6.76 -2.92
CA LEU A 11 7.90 -5.34 -2.70
C LEU A 11 9.04 -4.67 -1.93
N ASP A 12 9.56 -5.32 -0.89
CA ASP A 12 10.74 -4.87 -0.13
C ASP A 12 11.96 -4.68 -1.04
N ALA A 13 12.30 -5.68 -1.85
CA ALA A 13 13.39 -5.59 -2.81
C ALA A 13 13.18 -4.46 -3.83
N ALA A 14 11.97 -4.30 -4.35
CA ALA A 14 11.63 -3.22 -5.28
C ALA A 14 11.77 -1.84 -4.63
N PHE A 15 11.32 -1.68 -3.38
CA PHE A 15 11.44 -0.43 -2.65
C PHE A 15 12.91 -0.08 -2.37
N GLN A 16 13.69 -1.04 -1.87
CA GLN A 16 15.12 -0.83 -1.59
C GLN A 16 15.90 -0.46 -2.85
N ALA A 17 15.58 -1.07 -3.99
CA ALA A 17 16.18 -0.71 -5.29
C ALA A 17 15.83 0.73 -5.69
N ALA A 18 14.55 1.11 -5.65
CA ALA A 18 14.10 2.45 -5.96
C ALA A 18 14.71 3.51 -5.02
N ARG A 19 14.76 3.23 -3.72
CA ARG A 19 15.38 4.11 -2.72
C ARG A 19 16.87 4.31 -3.00
N ARG A 20 17.62 3.23 -3.25
CA ARG A 20 19.06 3.30 -3.54
C ARG A 20 19.32 4.17 -4.76
N GLU A 21 18.58 3.94 -5.84
CA GLU A 21 18.71 4.73 -7.06
C GLU A 21 18.36 6.22 -6.84
N TYR A 22 17.32 6.50 -6.05
CA TYR A 22 16.94 7.86 -5.69
C TYR A 22 18.03 8.57 -4.87
N MET A 23 18.61 7.88 -3.89
CA MET A 23 19.70 8.41 -3.06
C MET A 23 20.94 8.70 -3.91
N GLU A 24 21.33 7.80 -4.81
CA GLU A 24 22.46 8.02 -5.72
C GLU A 24 22.25 9.24 -6.64
N ALA A 25 21.03 9.44 -7.15
CA ALA A 25 20.69 10.60 -7.95
C ALA A 25 20.73 11.90 -7.12
N TRP A 26 20.21 11.84 -5.89
CA TRP A 26 20.21 12.98 -4.97
C TRP A 26 21.63 13.39 -4.55
N ASP A 27 22.50 12.43 -4.23
CA ASP A 27 23.87 12.69 -3.83
C ASP A 27 24.68 13.36 -4.96
N LYS A 28 24.48 12.92 -6.21
CA LYS A 28 25.09 13.57 -7.39
C LYS A 28 24.63 15.02 -7.55
N PHE A 29 23.34 15.28 -7.36
CA PHE A 29 22.80 16.64 -7.41
C PHE A 29 23.32 17.51 -6.27
N GLN A 30 23.40 16.98 -5.05
CA GLN A 30 23.98 17.70 -3.91
C GLN A 30 25.44 18.07 -4.14
N ALA A 31 26.26 17.13 -4.63
CA ALA A 31 27.66 17.40 -4.95
C ALA A 31 27.82 18.51 -6.00
N ALA A 32 26.96 18.52 -7.04
CA ALA A 32 26.96 19.58 -8.05
C ALA A 32 26.48 20.94 -7.50
N SER A 33 25.46 20.93 -6.63
CA SER A 33 24.96 22.11 -5.90
C SER A 33 26.05 22.73 -5.02
N ASP A 34 26.76 21.92 -4.25
CA ASP A 34 27.83 22.38 -3.37
C ASP A 34 29.02 22.91 -4.16
N ALA A 35 29.44 22.20 -5.23
CA ALA A 35 30.49 22.68 -6.13
C ALA A 35 30.14 24.04 -6.76
N HIS A 36 28.88 24.24 -7.16
CA HIS A 36 28.41 25.52 -7.67
C HIS A 36 28.46 26.62 -6.60
N ARG A 37 27.98 26.33 -5.38
CA ARG A 37 27.98 27.28 -4.26
C ARG A 37 29.39 27.69 -3.81
N MET A 38 30.34 26.77 -3.85
CA MET A 38 31.72 26.99 -3.44
C MET A 38 32.61 27.58 -4.56
N SER A 39 32.11 27.68 -5.78
CA SER A 39 32.88 28.19 -6.93
C SER A 39 33.22 29.68 -6.77
N ARG A 40 34.48 29.96 -6.38
CA ARG A 40 35.01 31.33 -6.27
C ARG A 40 35.99 31.74 -7.38
N GLY A 41 36.24 30.83 -8.32
CA GLY A 41 37.16 31.03 -9.45
C GLY A 41 36.74 32.11 -10.44
N SER A 42 37.45 32.17 -11.57
CA SER A 42 37.18 33.05 -12.71
C SER A 42 35.74 32.92 -13.23
N ASP A 43 35.28 33.90 -14.01
CA ASP A 43 33.93 33.88 -14.58
C ASP A 43 33.66 32.62 -15.41
N MET A 44 34.66 32.13 -16.14
CA MET A 44 34.56 30.87 -16.89
C MET A 44 34.40 29.65 -15.98
N GLU A 45 35.07 29.60 -14.83
CA GLU A 45 34.92 28.51 -13.87
C GLU A 45 33.55 28.53 -13.19
N ARG A 46 33.05 29.72 -12.84
CA ARG A 46 31.69 29.90 -12.29
C ARG A 46 30.62 29.46 -13.30
N GLN A 47 30.79 29.82 -14.57
CA GLN A 47 29.85 29.43 -15.62
C GLN A 47 29.85 27.92 -15.85
N ARG A 48 31.03 27.27 -15.83
CA ARG A 48 31.13 25.81 -15.89
C ARG A 48 30.45 25.14 -14.69
N ALA A 49 30.64 25.65 -13.48
CA ALA A 49 30.01 25.11 -12.27
C ALA A 49 28.48 25.26 -12.32
N LYS A 50 27.98 26.39 -12.84
CA LYS A 50 26.54 26.62 -13.05
C LYS A 50 25.94 25.64 -14.05
N LEU A 51 26.61 25.38 -15.18
CA LEU A 51 26.15 24.41 -16.17
C LEU A 51 26.07 22.99 -15.57
N LYS A 52 27.09 22.56 -14.83
CA LYS A 52 27.09 21.27 -14.14
C LYS A 52 25.96 21.13 -13.12
N TYR A 53 25.67 22.20 -12.38
CA TYR A 53 24.54 22.24 -11.46
C TYR A 53 23.20 22.06 -12.19
N GLN A 54 22.99 22.79 -13.29
CA GLN A 54 21.76 22.70 -14.08
C GLN A 54 21.58 21.32 -14.73
N GLU A 55 22.66 20.73 -15.25
CA GLU A 55 22.66 19.37 -15.80
C GLU A 55 22.31 18.32 -14.73
N ALA A 56 22.90 18.44 -13.54
CA ALA A 56 22.58 17.57 -12.41
C ALA A 56 21.14 17.75 -11.91
N GLU A 57 20.61 18.99 -11.93
CA GLU A 57 19.21 19.26 -11.57
C GLU A 57 18.24 18.59 -12.55
N LEU A 58 18.50 18.68 -13.86
CA LEU A 58 17.70 18.03 -14.89
C LEU A 58 17.75 16.51 -14.75
N THR A 59 18.95 15.96 -14.60
CA THR A 59 19.16 14.51 -14.42
C THR A 59 18.43 14.00 -13.18
N PHE A 60 18.47 14.75 -12.07
CA PHE A 60 17.76 14.39 -10.84
C PHE A 60 16.24 14.42 -11.03
N LYS A 61 15.70 15.45 -11.69
CA LYS A 61 14.26 15.53 -12.00
C LYS A 61 13.79 14.40 -12.90
N GLU A 62 14.59 14.02 -13.90
CA GLU A 62 14.31 12.87 -14.75
C GLU A 62 14.31 11.55 -13.96
N ALA A 63 15.27 11.38 -13.06
CA ALA A 63 15.32 10.23 -12.16
C ALA A 63 14.08 10.19 -11.24
N GLU A 64 13.71 11.31 -10.61
CA GLU A 64 12.51 11.39 -9.77
C GLU A 64 11.22 11.09 -10.56
N ALA A 65 11.13 11.57 -11.81
CA ALA A 65 10.00 11.32 -12.69
C ALA A 65 9.91 9.86 -13.17
N ARG A 66 10.98 9.07 -13.03
CA ARG A 66 11.02 7.66 -13.45
C ARG A 66 10.95 6.67 -12.29
N ILE A 67 11.81 6.81 -11.29
CA ILE A 67 12.03 5.83 -10.21
C ILE A 67 10.72 5.49 -9.49
N TRP A 68 10.01 6.52 -9.04
CA TRP A 68 8.81 6.36 -8.24
C TRP A 68 7.62 5.82 -9.06
N PRO A 69 7.36 6.30 -10.29
CA PRO A 69 6.40 5.64 -11.19
C PRO A 69 6.73 4.19 -11.52
N GLU A 70 8.00 3.84 -11.74
CA GLU A 70 8.42 2.45 -11.99
C GLU A 70 8.17 1.55 -10.77
N PHE A 71 8.51 2.03 -9.58
CA PHE A 71 8.16 1.34 -8.32
C PHE A 71 6.64 1.16 -8.19
N ASN A 72 5.85 2.21 -8.47
CA ASN A 72 4.39 2.15 -8.39
C ASN A 72 3.78 1.15 -9.38
N ARG A 73 4.33 1.07 -10.59
CA ARG A 73 3.95 0.04 -11.56
C ARG A 73 4.24 -1.34 -11.02
N ARG A 74 5.45 -1.59 -10.50
CA ARG A 74 5.83 -2.88 -9.92
C ARG A 74 4.95 -3.28 -8.74
N ARG A 75 4.66 -2.33 -7.84
CA ARG A 75 3.74 -2.52 -6.71
C ARG A 75 2.33 -2.90 -7.18
N SER A 76 1.82 -2.25 -8.23
CA SER A 76 0.51 -2.58 -8.80
C SER A 76 0.49 -3.98 -9.43
N GLU A 77 1.54 -4.36 -10.15
CA GLU A 77 1.70 -5.72 -10.71
C GLU A 77 1.71 -6.79 -9.61
N LEU A 78 2.48 -6.57 -8.53
CA LEU A 78 2.55 -7.48 -7.38
C LEU A 78 1.20 -7.58 -6.67
N ARG A 79 0.51 -6.45 -6.46
CA ARG A 79 -0.84 -6.46 -5.90
C ARG A 79 -1.79 -7.31 -6.74
N ALA A 80 -1.81 -7.09 -8.06
CA ALA A 80 -2.71 -7.80 -8.96
C ALA A 80 -2.39 -9.31 -9.01
N ALA A 81 -1.12 -9.68 -8.89
CA ALA A 81 -0.71 -11.08 -8.76
C ALA A 81 -1.16 -11.69 -7.43
N LEU A 82 -0.95 -10.99 -6.31
CA LEU A 82 -1.42 -11.40 -4.99
C LEU A 82 -2.94 -11.59 -4.98
N GLU A 83 -3.70 -10.63 -5.52
CA GLU A 83 -5.15 -10.72 -5.63
C GLU A 83 -5.59 -11.93 -6.46
N ARG A 84 -4.89 -12.25 -7.55
CA ARG A 84 -5.18 -13.44 -8.36
C ARG A 84 -4.88 -14.73 -7.60
N GLU A 85 -3.80 -14.81 -6.85
CA GLU A 85 -3.46 -16.01 -6.07
C GLU A 85 -4.36 -16.20 -4.85
N VAL A 86 -4.73 -15.12 -4.18
CA VAL A 86 -5.76 -15.13 -3.14
C VAL A 86 -7.09 -15.59 -3.77
N ARG A 87 -7.50 -15.02 -4.91
CA ARG A 87 -8.74 -15.39 -5.61
C ARG A 87 -8.72 -16.84 -6.12
N GLY A 88 -7.60 -17.31 -6.64
CA GLY A 88 -7.42 -18.70 -7.12
C GLY A 88 -7.52 -19.72 -6.00
N GLY A 89 -7.18 -19.33 -4.76
CA GLY A 89 -7.45 -20.10 -3.55
C GLY A 89 -8.86 -19.93 -2.98
N ASN A 90 -9.67 -19.00 -3.50
CA ASN A 90 -11.00 -18.65 -3.00
C ASN A 90 -12.12 -19.20 -3.89
N LEU A 91 -11.93 -20.37 -4.52
CA LEU A 91 -13.05 -21.09 -5.13
C LEU A 91 -14.09 -21.41 -4.05
N ALA A 92 -15.35 -21.57 -4.46
CA ALA A 92 -16.40 -21.96 -3.53
C ALA A 92 -16.11 -23.39 -3.04
N ASP A 93 -15.70 -23.50 -1.78
CA ASP A 93 -15.49 -24.75 -1.08
C ASP A 93 -16.62 -24.93 -0.06
N PRO A 94 -17.53 -25.91 -0.25
CA PRO A 94 -18.58 -26.21 0.72
C PRO A 94 -18.05 -26.54 2.11
N ASP A 95 -16.86 -27.14 2.21
CA ASP A 95 -16.27 -27.52 3.50
C ASP A 95 -15.76 -26.31 4.29
N ALA A 96 -15.57 -25.17 3.62
CA ALA A 96 -15.24 -23.90 4.27
C ALA A 96 -16.48 -23.21 4.88
N VAL A 97 -17.70 -23.75 4.72
CA VAL A 97 -18.90 -23.13 5.31
C VAL A 97 -18.98 -23.50 6.80
N ASP A 98 -18.96 -22.50 7.69
CA ASP A 98 -19.37 -22.68 9.08
C ASP A 98 -20.91 -22.66 9.13
N PRO A 99 -21.58 -23.82 9.35
CA PRO A 99 -23.04 -23.88 9.31
C PRO A 99 -23.69 -23.06 10.43
N ASN A 100 -23.09 -23.02 11.61
CA ASN A 100 -23.61 -22.22 12.74
C ASN A 100 -23.46 -20.73 12.44
N GLY A 101 -22.32 -20.35 11.85
CA GLY A 101 -22.07 -19.00 11.36
C GLY A 101 -23.10 -18.56 10.32
N LEU A 102 -23.41 -19.43 9.37
CA LEU A 102 -24.37 -19.16 8.31
C LEU A 102 -25.80 -19.04 8.84
N GLU A 103 -26.22 -19.91 9.76
CA GLU A 103 -27.54 -19.80 10.41
C GLU A 103 -27.68 -18.52 11.24
N LEU A 104 -26.61 -18.14 11.95
CA LEU A 104 -26.58 -16.86 12.67
C LEU A 104 -26.73 -15.67 11.71
N LEU A 105 -26.04 -15.68 10.56
CA LEU A 105 -26.16 -14.64 9.53
C LEU A 105 -27.58 -14.56 8.95
N LYS A 106 -28.24 -15.70 8.72
CA LYS A 106 -29.62 -15.78 8.22
C LYS A 106 -30.67 -15.29 9.21
N SER A 107 -30.37 -15.28 10.50
CA SER A 107 -31.36 -15.01 11.56
C SER A 107 -31.92 -13.59 11.53
N GLY A 108 -31.21 -12.63 10.91
CA GLY A 108 -31.62 -11.22 10.86
C GLY A 108 -31.45 -10.45 12.17
N ILE A 109 -30.89 -11.07 13.22
CA ILE A 109 -30.76 -10.43 14.55
C ILE A 109 -29.48 -9.61 14.73
N LEU A 110 -28.58 -9.64 13.73
CA LEU A 110 -27.24 -9.09 13.85
C LEU A 110 -27.24 -7.56 13.79
N SER A 111 -26.53 -6.97 14.74
CA SER A 111 -26.19 -5.54 14.72
C SER A 111 -24.99 -5.28 13.80
N THR A 112 -24.74 -3.99 13.53
CA THR A 112 -23.54 -3.57 12.80
C THR A 112 -22.25 -4.09 13.45
N ASP A 113 -22.14 -4.04 14.78
CA ASP A 113 -20.95 -4.49 15.50
C ASP A 113 -20.75 -6.01 15.43
N ASP A 114 -21.85 -6.78 15.36
CA ASP A 114 -21.78 -8.23 15.18
C ASP A 114 -21.19 -8.58 13.81
N PHE A 115 -21.59 -7.87 12.74
CA PHE A 115 -21.01 -8.07 11.42
C PHE A 115 -19.49 -7.82 11.41
N TYR A 116 -19.02 -6.74 12.04
CA TYR A 116 -17.57 -6.48 12.17
C TYR A 116 -16.85 -7.55 12.97
N SER A 117 -17.48 -8.07 14.03
CA SER A 117 -16.93 -9.18 14.82
C SER A 117 -16.82 -10.46 13.98
N LEU A 118 -17.81 -10.76 13.14
CA LEU A 118 -17.79 -11.91 12.23
C LEU A 118 -16.74 -11.77 11.11
N VAL A 119 -16.46 -10.55 10.61
CA VAL A 119 -15.34 -10.31 9.69
C VAL A 119 -14.01 -10.68 10.36
N GLY A 120 -13.84 -10.34 11.63
CA GLY A 120 -12.67 -10.74 12.41
C GLY A 120 -12.58 -12.27 12.60
N LYS A 121 -13.70 -12.92 12.92
CA LYS A 121 -13.77 -14.39 13.10
C LYS A 121 -13.40 -15.15 11.82
N TYR A 122 -13.91 -14.70 10.67
CA TYR A 122 -13.75 -15.39 9.38
C TYR A 122 -12.67 -14.78 8.49
N ASP A 123 -11.73 -14.07 9.08
CA ASP A 123 -10.61 -13.41 8.40
C ASP A 123 -9.90 -14.30 7.36
N ASP A 124 -9.67 -15.55 7.71
CA ASP A 124 -9.00 -16.57 6.89
C ASP A 124 -9.96 -17.47 6.12
N ASN A 125 -11.27 -17.18 6.15
CA ASN A 125 -12.32 -17.94 5.50
C ASN A 125 -13.06 -17.09 4.44
N PRO A 126 -12.57 -17.10 3.18
CA PRO A 126 -13.12 -16.31 2.09
C PRO A 126 -14.59 -16.61 1.78
N VAL A 127 -15.02 -17.86 1.96
CA VAL A 127 -16.40 -18.29 1.72
C VAL A 127 -17.31 -17.64 2.75
N MET A 128 -16.93 -17.71 4.03
CA MET A 128 -17.68 -17.06 5.09
C MET A 128 -17.64 -15.53 5.00
N LEU A 129 -16.53 -14.90 4.61
CA LEU A 129 -16.48 -13.45 4.35
C LEU A 129 -17.46 -13.00 3.26
N ARG A 130 -17.67 -13.81 2.22
CA ARG A 130 -18.68 -13.53 1.18
C ARG A 130 -20.10 -13.64 1.72
N PHE A 131 -20.36 -14.60 2.61
CA PHE A 131 -21.66 -14.67 3.30
C PHE A 131 -21.86 -13.47 4.20
N VAL A 132 -20.87 -13.11 5.03
CA VAL A 132 -20.90 -11.90 5.86
C VAL A 132 -21.18 -10.66 5.00
N ALA A 133 -20.49 -10.51 3.86
CA ALA A 133 -20.72 -9.40 2.93
C ALA A 133 -22.15 -9.37 2.38
N LYS A 134 -22.68 -10.53 1.97
CA LYS A 134 -24.04 -10.65 1.45
C LYS A 134 -25.07 -10.21 2.50
N TYR A 135 -25.01 -10.79 3.70
CA TYR A 135 -26.00 -10.51 4.74
C TYR A 135 -25.85 -9.12 5.35
N ALA A 136 -24.63 -8.56 5.39
CA ALA A 136 -24.43 -7.15 5.78
C ALA A 136 -25.08 -6.20 4.79
N LYS A 137 -25.00 -6.50 3.48
CA LYS A 137 -25.68 -5.72 2.44
C LYS A 137 -27.20 -5.81 2.58
N GLU A 138 -27.75 -7.01 2.76
CA GLU A 138 -29.19 -7.21 2.96
C GLU A 138 -29.68 -6.43 4.19
N ALA A 139 -28.97 -6.50 5.31
CA ALA A 139 -29.29 -5.71 6.51
C ALA A 139 -29.21 -4.19 6.27
N ALA A 140 -28.30 -3.72 5.41
CA ALA A 140 -28.21 -2.31 5.04
C ALA A 140 -29.37 -1.88 4.11
N ASP A 141 -29.78 -2.75 3.18
CA ASP A 141 -30.88 -2.50 2.25
C ASP A 141 -32.23 -2.35 2.98
N ASP A 142 -32.39 -3.02 4.13
CA ASP A 142 -33.59 -2.95 4.98
C ASP A 142 -33.62 -1.73 5.93
N MET A 143 -32.54 -0.96 6.05
CA MET A 143 -32.45 0.21 6.93
C MET A 143 -33.05 1.48 6.31
N ASP A 144 -33.76 2.25 7.13
CA ASP A 144 -34.33 3.55 6.73
C ASP A 144 -33.35 4.74 6.92
N SER A 145 -33.83 5.95 6.59
CA SER A 145 -33.01 7.17 6.66
C SER A 145 -32.56 7.56 8.07
N THR A 146 -33.21 7.05 9.13
CA THR A 146 -32.83 7.33 10.52
C THR A 146 -31.58 6.58 10.95
N GLN A 147 -31.23 5.50 10.22
CA GLN A 147 -30.07 4.64 10.47
C GLN A 147 -28.95 4.84 9.44
N ALA A 148 -28.86 6.04 8.85
CA ALA A 148 -27.97 6.32 7.72
C ALA A 148 -26.49 6.02 8.02
N LYS A 149 -26.06 6.18 9.28
CA LYS A 149 -24.68 5.92 9.71
C LYS A 149 -24.37 4.42 9.71
N GLU A 150 -25.23 3.62 10.33
CA GLU A 150 -25.13 2.17 10.40
C GLU A 150 -25.23 1.57 8.99
N ARG A 151 -26.18 2.07 8.19
CA ARG A 151 -26.34 1.67 6.78
C ARG A 151 -25.06 1.88 5.98
N GLY A 152 -24.43 3.05 6.12
CA GLY A 152 -23.16 3.36 5.46
C GLY A 152 -22.02 2.43 5.88
N ALA A 153 -21.94 2.10 7.18
CA ALA A 153 -20.93 1.19 7.71
C ALA A 153 -21.09 -0.23 7.13
N LEU A 154 -22.32 -0.74 7.09
CA LEU A 154 -22.62 -2.07 6.53
C LEU A 154 -22.35 -2.17 5.04
N TYR A 155 -22.69 -1.15 4.24
CA TYR A 155 -22.33 -1.13 2.82
C TYR A 155 -20.82 -1.14 2.60
N HIS A 156 -20.07 -0.36 3.39
CA HIS A 156 -18.62 -0.36 3.33
C HIS A 156 -18.06 -1.75 3.68
N LEU A 157 -18.54 -2.36 4.76
CA LEU A 157 -18.16 -3.72 5.17
C LEU A 157 -18.44 -4.74 4.06
N ALA A 158 -19.63 -4.70 3.47
CA ALA A 158 -20.02 -5.57 2.37
C ALA A 158 -19.09 -5.40 1.16
N GLN A 159 -18.74 -4.17 0.80
CA GLN A 159 -17.81 -3.90 -0.30
C GLN A 159 -16.44 -4.53 -0.04
N VAL A 160 -15.86 -4.31 1.15
CA VAL A 160 -14.54 -4.84 1.53
C VAL A 160 -14.53 -6.37 1.56
N CYS A 161 -15.60 -6.99 2.03
CA CYS A 161 -15.68 -8.45 2.19
C CYS A 161 -16.18 -9.19 0.93
N SER A 162 -16.78 -8.48 -0.05
CA SER A 162 -17.41 -9.07 -1.24
C SER A 162 -16.50 -9.97 -2.06
N GLN A 163 -15.20 -9.70 -2.05
CA GLN A 163 -14.20 -10.49 -2.78
C GLN A 163 -13.58 -11.62 -1.93
N GLY A 164 -13.96 -11.73 -0.65
CA GLY A 164 -13.34 -12.65 0.31
C GLY A 164 -11.88 -12.27 0.62
N GLN A 165 -11.54 -10.99 0.50
CA GLN A 165 -10.19 -10.48 0.71
C GLN A 165 -9.93 -10.30 2.22
N GLY A 166 -9.33 -11.33 2.82
CA GLY A 166 -8.96 -11.38 4.24
C GLY A 166 -7.70 -10.56 4.59
N ARG A 167 -7.11 -10.88 5.73
CA ARG A 167 -5.94 -10.22 6.34
C ARG A 167 -4.76 -10.06 5.41
N THR A 168 -4.55 -10.95 4.45
CA THR A 168 -3.45 -10.83 3.47
C THR A 168 -3.55 -9.55 2.64
N MET A 169 -4.75 -9.18 2.18
CA MET A 169 -4.91 -7.94 1.40
C MET A 169 -4.79 -6.70 2.28
N ARG A 170 -5.27 -6.77 3.54
CA ARG A 170 -5.08 -5.67 4.51
C ARG A 170 -3.59 -5.48 4.86
N ALA A 171 -2.87 -6.57 5.09
CA ALA A 171 -1.43 -6.54 5.34
C ALA A 171 -0.66 -5.95 4.14
N TRP A 172 -1.09 -6.26 2.91
CA TRP A 172 -0.54 -5.65 1.70
C TRP A 172 -0.81 -4.13 1.64
N ASP A 173 -2.03 -3.72 1.96
CA ASP A 173 -2.41 -2.30 2.01
C ASP A 173 -1.59 -1.53 3.05
N ASP A 174 -1.38 -2.12 4.23
CA ASP A 174 -0.56 -1.53 5.29
C ASP A 174 0.91 -1.41 4.88
N LEU A 175 1.48 -2.46 4.28
CA LEU A 175 2.84 -2.42 3.74
C LEU A 175 2.96 -1.37 2.61
N SER A 176 1.94 -1.25 1.77
CA SER A 176 1.89 -0.25 0.71
C SER A 176 1.84 1.18 1.26
N ARG A 177 1.11 1.42 2.35
CA ARG A 177 1.08 2.73 3.04
C ARG A 177 2.42 3.09 3.65
N ILE A 178 3.15 2.12 4.22
CA ILE A 178 4.52 2.33 4.71
C ILE A 178 5.42 2.76 3.54
N ALA A 179 5.27 2.15 2.36
CA ALA A 179 6.04 2.52 1.18
C ALA A 179 5.71 3.95 0.71
N ASP A 180 4.44 4.36 0.71
CA ASP A 180 4.04 5.74 0.38
C ASP A 180 4.62 6.76 1.37
N TYR A 181 4.66 6.43 2.66
CA TYR A 181 5.29 7.26 3.68
C TYR A 181 6.80 7.38 3.45
N CYS A 182 7.51 6.25 3.30
CA CYS A 182 8.96 6.23 3.13
C CYS A 182 9.43 6.84 1.79
N SER A 183 8.59 6.86 0.77
CA SER A 183 8.87 7.48 -0.54
C SER A 183 8.45 8.95 -0.65
N GLY A 184 7.85 9.54 0.40
CA GLY A 184 7.33 10.91 0.38
C GLY A 184 6.09 11.10 -0.52
N GLN A 185 5.41 10.01 -0.87
CA GLN A 185 4.20 10.00 -1.70
C GLN A 185 2.90 10.10 -0.89
N SER A 186 2.97 10.03 0.44
CA SER A 186 1.82 10.06 1.35
C SER A 186 1.03 11.39 1.39
N ARG A 187 1.58 12.48 0.84
CA ARG A 187 1.00 13.84 0.90
C ARG A 187 0.68 14.39 -0.48
N ALA A 188 -0.40 15.17 -0.57
CA ALA A 188 -0.82 15.85 -1.81
C ALA A 188 0.25 16.82 -2.38
N ARG A 189 1.17 17.30 -1.54
CA ARG A 189 2.38 18.02 -1.96
C ARG A 189 3.56 17.05 -1.82
N ARG A 190 4.31 16.81 -2.90
CA ARG A 190 5.56 16.03 -2.82
C ARG A 190 6.47 16.65 -1.77
N ASP A 191 6.97 15.80 -0.88
CA ASP A 191 7.96 16.20 0.11
C ASP A 191 9.27 16.62 -0.58
N THR A 192 10.10 17.39 0.13
CA THR A 192 11.40 17.80 -0.42
C THR A 192 12.30 16.57 -0.61
N PRO A 193 13.23 16.57 -1.59
CA PRO A 193 14.11 15.43 -1.79
C PRO A 193 14.90 14.99 -0.55
N ALA A 194 15.37 15.96 0.25
CA ALA A 194 16.03 15.68 1.53
C ALA A 194 15.11 14.96 2.53
N HIS A 195 13.83 15.34 2.59
CA HIS A 195 12.85 14.65 3.41
C HIS A 195 12.58 13.23 2.90
N THR A 196 12.44 13.03 1.58
CA THR A 196 12.28 11.71 0.97
C THR A 196 13.45 10.78 1.28
N VAL A 197 14.70 11.26 1.19
CA VAL A 197 15.87 10.47 1.60
C VAL A 197 15.81 10.09 3.09
N SER A 198 15.48 11.04 3.96
CA SER A 198 15.36 10.79 5.40
C SER A 198 14.27 9.76 5.74
N MET A 199 13.11 9.85 5.10
CA MET A 199 12.02 8.90 5.32
C MET A 199 12.32 7.52 4.74
N GLY A 200 13.02 7.47 3.60
CA GLY A 200 13.45 6.24 2.97
C GLY A 200 14.33 5.38 3.88
N GLN A 201 15.17 5.98 4.72
CA GLN A 201 16.03 5.28 5.69
C GLN A 201 15.25 4.57 6.80
N ARG A 202 13.97 4.91 7.01
CA ARG A 202 13.11 4.27 8.01
C ARG A 202 12.42 3.01 7.50
N TRP A 203 12.59 2.68 6.22
CA TRP A 203 11.88 1.57 5.57
C TRP A 203 12.07 0.25 6.31
N GLU A 204 13.29 -0.17 6.61
CA GLU A 204 13.56 -1.46 7.28
C GLU A 204 12.95 -1.50 8.68
N GLN A 205 13.00 -0.38 9.40
CA GLN A 205 12.43 -0.26 10.74
C GLN A 205 10.89 -0.37 10.70
N LEU A 206 10.24 0.22 9.70
CA LEU A 206 8.78 0.30 9.63
C LEU A 206 8.15 -0.91 8.94
N SER A 207 8.81 -1.47 7.93
CA SER A 207 8.32 -2.57 7.11
C SER A 207 8.77 -3.95 7.60
N GLY A 208 9.87 -4.04 8.37
CA GLY A 208 10.52 -5.31 8.68
C GLY A 208 9.59 -6.33 9.34
N GLU A 209 8.76 -5.91 10.28
CA GLU A 209 7.77 -6.79 10.91
C GLU A 209 6.71 -7.25 9.89
N ALA A 210 6.18 -6.31 9.10
CA ALA A 210 5.16 -6.60 8.09
C ALA A 210 5.68 -7.55 6.99
N VAL A 211 6.94 -7.41 6.55
CA VAL A 211 7.57 -8.28 5.56
C VAL A 211 7.85 -9.68 6.14
N ASN A 212 8.36 -9.76 7.37
CA ASN A 212 8.67 -11.04 8.01
C ASN A 212 7.43 -11.85 8.35
N ASN A 213 6.35 -11.17 8.77
CA ASN A 213 5.11 -11.80 9.24
C ASN A 213 4.02 -11.91 8.17
N PHE A 214 4.31 -11.51 6.92
CA PHE A 214 3.41 -11.65 5.78
C PHE A 214 3.07 -13.11 5.48
#